data_AF-A0A3S1HMJ3-F1
#
_entry.id   AF-A0A3S1HMJ3-F1
#
_cell.length_a   1.000
_cell.length_b   1.000
_cell.length_c   1.000
_cell.angle_alpha   90.00
_cell.angle_beta   90.00
_cell.angle_gamma   90.00
#
_symmetry.space_group_name_H-M   'P 1'
#
loop_
_entity.id
_entity.type
_entity.pdbx_description
1 polymer ?
#
loop_
_entity_poly.entity_id
_entity_poly.type
_entity_poly.pdbx_seq_one_letter_code
_entity_poly.pdbx_strand_id
1 'polypeptide(L)'
;MSVSARARHSGFDDVVGDATIETLASGFGFLEGPVWHPYEKWLVFSDIPESRIYRRNAEGEIELFRAPSHKANGNTLDRQGRLVTCEHATSRVTRAEPNGSATVLATHHQGKQLNSPNDIVVATGGSIYFTDPGYGRREFYGVPRSQDLPFQGVYRIDGDGARLTLLADDFGQPNGLCFSLDESRLFINDTERGHIRV
;
A
#
# COMPACT_ATOMS: atom_id res chain seq x y z
N MET A 1 9.80 -25.34 -7.24
CA MET A 1 10.41 -24.91 -8.51
C MET A 1 11.47 -23.88 -8.18
N SER A 2 12.69 -23.97 -8.70
CA SER A 2 13.69 -22.92 -8.48
C SER A 2 13.28 -21.68 -9.27
N VAL A 3 12.99 -20.58 -8.57
CA VAL A 3 12.79 -19.28 -9.21
C VAL A 3 14.18 -18.75 -9.58
N SER A 4 14.38 -18.36 -10.84
CA SER A 4 15.63 -17.73 -11.26
C SER A 4 15.42 -16.22 -11.40
N ALA A 5 16.41 -15.44 -10.94
CA ALA A 5 16.49 -14.02 -11.19
C ALA A 5 17.78 -13.70 -11.94
N ARG A 6 17.75 -12.60 -12.70
CA ARG A 6 18.92 -12.08 -13.43
C ARG A 6 19.22 -10.68 -12.91
N ALA A 7 20.42 -10.49 -12.36
CA ALA A 7 20.95 -9.18 -12.05
C ALA A 7 21.04 -8.32 -13.32
N ARG A 8 20.48 -7.10 -13.27
CA ARG A 8 20.55 -6.12 -14.37
C ARG A 8 21.60 -5.03 -14.15
N HIS A 9 22.09 -4.88 -12.92
CA HIS A 9 23.09 -3.91 -12.52
C HIS A 9 24.20 -4.63 -11.77
N SER A 10 25.46 -4.25 -11.99
CA SER A 10 26.62 -4.92 -11.37
C SER A 10 26.61 -4.83 -9.84
N GLY A 11 26.14 -3.72 -9.28
CA GLY A 11 26.00 -3.54 -7.83
C GLY A 11 24.79 -4.24 -7.20
N PHE A 12 24.05 -5.07 -7.94
CA PHE A 12 22.93 -5.83 -7.36
C PHE A 12 23.45 -6.87 -6.35
N ASP A 13 24.52 -7.57 -6.71
CA ASP A 13 25.12 -8.62 -5.88
C ASP A 13 25.73 -8.05 -4.58
N ASP A 14 26.14 -6.78 -4.58
CA ASP A 14 26.60 -6.07 -3.39
C ASP A 14 25.48 -5.87 -2.34
N VAL A 15 24.22 -5.88 -2.78
CA VAL A 15 23.04 -5.67 -1.91
C VAL A 15 22.46 -7.00 -1.45
N VAL A 16 22.32 -7.97 -2.35
CA VAL A 16 21.62 -9.24 -2.06
C VAL A 16 22.55 -10.39 -1.66
N GLY A 17 23.85 -10.29 -1.95
CA GLY A 17 24.82 -11.35 -1.69
C GLY A 17 24.51 -12.63 -2.46
N ASP A 18 24.67 -13.77 -1.78
CA ASP A 18 24.40 -15.13 -2.29
C ASP A 18 22.97 -15.62 -2.02
N ALA A 19 22.06 -14.71 -1.64
CA ALA A 19 20.68 -15.06 -1.31
C ALA A 19 19.95 -15.71 -2.50
N THR A 20 19.27 -16.82 -2.23
CA THR A 20 18.40 -17.49 -3.20
C THR A 20 16.95 -17.05 -3.06
N ILE A 21 16.24 -16.90 -4.18
CA ILE A 21 14.80 -16.66 -4.16
C ILE A 21 14.07 -17.95 -3.81
N GLU A 22 13.20 -17.88 -2.81
CA GLU A 22 12.31 -18.96 -2.40
C GLU A 22 10.84 -18.55 -2.46
N THR A 23 9.97 -19.54 -2.70
CA THR A 23 8.53 -19.36 -2.59
C THR A 23 8.11 -19.66 -1.16
N LEU A 24 7.72 -18.63 -0.41
CA LEU A 24 7.26 -18.77 0.97
C LEU A 24 5.86 -19.36 1.09
N ALA A 25 4.97 -19.07 0.13
CA ALA A 25 3.61 -19.59 0.07
C ALA A 25 2.99 -19.42 -1.33
N SER A 26 1.90 -20.12 -1.59
CA SER A 26 1.15 -20.09 -2.87
C SER A 26 -0.35 -20.33 -2.64
N GLY A 27 -1.17 -20.13 -3.67
CA GLY A 27 -2.62 -20.37 -3.61
C GLY A 27 -3.47 -19.12 -3.31
N PHE A 28 -2.88 -17.94 -3.44
CA PHE A 28 -3.54 -16.65 -3.27
C PHE A 28 -4.01 -16.07 -4.62
N GLY A 29 -4.91 -15.09 -4.58
CA GLY A 29 -5.45 -14.43 -5.77
C GLY A 29 -4.47 -13.41 -6.38
N PHE A 30 -4.26 -12.29 -5.69
CA PHE A 30 -3.30 -11.25 -6.10
C PHE A 30 -2.74 -10.58 -4.86
N LEU A 31 -1.49 -10.92 -4.52
CA LEU A 31 -0.82 -10.46 -3.31
C LEU A 31 -0.23 -9.06 -3.49
N GLU A 32 -0.45 -8.20 -2.50
CA GLU A 32 -0.04 -6.80 -2.54
C GLU A 32 0.30 -6.24 -1.15
N GLY A 33 0.89 -5.06 -1.14
CA GLY A 33 1.09 -4.24 0.06
C GLY A 33 1.78 -4.94 1.24
N PRO A 34 2.95 -5.60 1.05
CA PRO A 34 3.64 -6.24 2.15
C PRO A 34 4.25 -5.22 3.13
N VAL A 35 4.07 -5.41 4.44
CA VAL A 35 4.77 -4.62 5.47
C VAL A 35 5.24 -5.47 6.64
N TRP A 36 6.49 -5.29 7.03
CA TRP A 36 7.07 -5.96 8.20
C TRP A 36 6.80 -5.18 9.48
N HIS A 37 6.29 -5.86 10.50
CA HIS A 37 6.11 -5.30 11.82
C HIS A 37 7.37 -5.48 12.69
N PRO A 38 8.14 -4.41 12.97
CA PRO A 38 9.47 -4.55 13.55
C PRO A 38 9.46 -5.03 15.00
N TYR A 39 8.40 -4.76 15.76
CA TYR A 39 8.30 -5.14 17.18
C TYR A 39 7.74 -6.55 17.36
N GLU A 40 6.53 -6.79 16.83
CA GLU A 40 5.83 -8.08 16.92
C GLU A 40 6.30 -9.16 15.91
N LYS A 41 7.18 -8.83 14.96
CA LYS A 41 7.85 -9.80 14.06
C LYS A 41 6.92 -10.61 13.14
N TRP A 42 5.96 -9.94 12.50
CA TRP A 42 5.13 -10.52 11.45
C TRP A 42 5.17 -9.68 10.18
N LEU A 43 5.04 -10.36 9.04
CA LEU A 43 4.84 -9.76 7.71
C LEU A 43 3.35 -9.73 7.39
N VAL A 44 2.80 -8.55 7.16
CA VAL A 44 1.44 -8.36 6.61
C VAL A 44 1.48 -8.37 5.12
N PHE A 45 0.44 -8.86 4.48
CA PHE A 45 0.17 -8.65 3.07
C PHE A 45 -1.32 -8.83 2.78
N SER A 46 -1.78 -8.19 1.71
CA SER A 46 -3.18 -8.25 1.25
C SER A 46 -3.35 -9.28 0.15
N ASP A 47 -4.52 -9.93 0.08
CA ASP A 47 -5.01 -10.64 -1.09
C ASP A 47 -6.26 -9.93 -1.62
N ILE A 48 -6.08 -9.14 -2.69
CA ILE A 48 -7.09 -8.18 -3.17
C ILE A 48 -8.38 -8.86 -3.66
N PRO A 49 -8.33 -9.88 -4.54
CA PRO A 49 -9.53 -10.54 -5.04
C PRO A 49 -10.33 -11.20 -3.92
N GLU A 50 -9.64 -11.85 -2.98
CA GLU A 50 -10.24 -12.56 -1.83
C GLU A 50 -10.72 -11.63 -0.71
N SER A 51 -10.36 -10.34 -0.76
CA SER A 51 -10.72 -9.36 0.27
C SER A 51 -10.26 -9.81 1.67
N ARG A 52 -8.98 -10.19 1.77
CA ARG A 52 -8.34 -10.63 3.01
C ARG A 52 -7.01 -9.93 3.22
N ILE A 53 -6.64 -9.79 4.50
CA ILE A 53 -5.27 -9.48 4.92
C ILE A 53 -4.77 -10.67 5.71
N TYR A 54 -3.55 -11.11 5.42
CA TYR A 54 -2.87 -12.19 6.13
C TYR A 54 -1.67 -11.64 6.90
N ARG A 55 -1.25 -12.37 7.92
CA ARG A 55 0.05 -12.18 8.57
C ARG A 55 0.85 -13.47 8.53
N ARG A 56 2.15 -13.35 8.26
CA ARG A 56 3.13 -14.43 8.37
C ARG A 56 4.03 -14.16 9.58
N ASN A 57 4.08 -15.06 10.55
CA ASN A 57 4.97 -14.93 11.71
C ASN A 57 6.43 -15.30 11.38
N ALA A 58 7.31 -15.19 12.36
CA ALA A 58 8.74 -15.48 12.21
C ALA A 58 9.01 -16.97 11.93
N GLU A 59 8.15 -17.86 12.44
CA GLU A 59 8.18 -19.31 12.23
C GLU A 59 7.68 -19.71 10.83
N GLY A 60 7.06 -18.76 10.12
CA GLY A 60 6.59 -18.90 8.75
C GLY A 60 5.15 -19.36 8.59
N GLU A 61 4.41 -19.45 9.70
CA GLU A 61 2.98 -19.71 9.69
C GLU A 61 2.23 -18.50 9.15
N ILE A 62 1.26 -18.75 8.26
CA ILE A 62 0.39 -17.73 7.68
C ILE A 62 -1.00 -17.89 8.25
N GLU A 63 -1.53 -16.82 8.82
CA GLU A 63 -2.85 -16.77 9.40
C GLU A 63 -3.65 -15.56 8.92
N LEU A 64 -4.98 -15.66 9.02
CA LEU A 64 -5.88 -14.59 8.63
C LEU A 64 -5.81 -13.46 9.65
N PHE A 65 -5.49 -12.24 9.19
CA PHE A 65 -5.48 -11.04 10.03
C PHE A 65 -6.80 -10.27 9.97
N ARG A 66 -7.40 -10.13 8.78
CA ARG A 66 -8.68 -9.42 8.59
C ARG A 66 -9.49 -9.97 7.43
N ALA A 67 -10.78 -10.23 7.66
CA ALA A 67 -11.79 -10.50 6.63
C ALA A 67 -13.19 -10.01 7.06
N PRO A 68 -13.94 -9.31 6.20
CA PRO A 68 -13.50 -8.77 4.91
C PRO A 68 -12.47 -7.64 5.11
N SER A 69 -11.51 -7.51 4.19
CA SER A 69 -10.53 -6.42 4.18
C SER A 69 -10.93 -5.24 3.30
N HIS A 70 -12.13 -5.29 2.71
CA HIS A 70 -12.60 -4.31 1.74
C HIS A 70 -11.67 -4.19 0.52
N LYS A 71 -11.13 -5.33 0.06
CA LYS A 71 -10.14 -5.39 -1.01
C LYS A 71 -8.94 -4.49 -0.69
N ALA A 72 -8.39 -4.68 0.52
CA ALA A 72 -7.18 -4.01 0.97
C ALA A 72 -6.05 -4.21 -0.05
N ASN A 73 -5.27 -3.16 -0.29
CA ASN A 73 -4.09 -3.18 -1.15
C ASN A 73 -2.85 -2.83 -0.31
N GLY A 74 -2.28 -1.64 -0.50
CA GLY A 74 -1.11 -1.16 0.24
C GLY A 74 -1.33 -1.10 1.74
N ASN A 75 -0.31 -1.50 2.48
CA ASN A 75 -0.27 -1.43 3.93
C ASN A 75 1.02 -0.76 4.39
N THR A 76 0.94 -0.05 5.50
CA THR A 76 2.10 0.47 6.21
C THR A 76 1.84 0.49 7.71
N LEU A 77 2.82 0.90 8.51
CA LEU A 77 2.65 1.09 9.95
C LEU A 77 2.77 2.57 10.29
N ASP A 78 1.88 3.07 11.13
CA ASP A 78 2.07 4.37 11.74
C ASP A 78 3.18 4.35 12.79
N ARG A 79 3.49 5.53 13.34
CA ARG A 79 4.59 5.69 14.30
C ARG A 79 4.30 5.04 15.67
N GLN A 80 3.09 4.51 15.88
CA GLN A 80 2.71 3.71 17.04
C GLN A 80 2.64 2.21 16.72
N GLY A 81 3.03 1.77 15.52
CA GLY A 81 2.98 0.37 15.09
C GLY A 81 1.59 -0.10 14.67
N ARG A 82 0.62 0.80 14.48
CA ARG A 82 -0.72 0.42 14.03
C ARG A 82 -0.74 0.30 12.51
N LEU A 83 -1.43 -0.72 12.00
CA LEU A 83 -1.59 -0.94 10.57
C LEU A 83 -2.44 0.17 9.94
N VAL A 84 -1.92 0.81 8.90
CA VAL A 84 -2.63 1.73 8.03
C VAL A 84 -2.77 1.10 6.66
N THR A 85 -3.98 1.08 6.13
CA THR A 85 -4.35 0.29 4.95
C THR A 85 -5.11 1.13 3.93
N CYS A 86 -4.79 0.91 2.66
CA CYS A 86 -5.53 1.38 1.51
C CYS A 86 -6.65 0.38 1.14
N GLU A 87 -7.92 0.81 1.14
CA GLU A 87 -9.08 -0.04 0.83
C GLU A 87 -9.70 0.32 -0.53
N HIS A 88 -9.59 -0.59 -1.51
CA HIS A 88 -10.14 -0.36 -2.85
C HIS A 88 -11.67 -0.34 -2.88
N ALA A 89 -12.35 -1.22 -2.14
CA ALA A 89 -13.80 -1.39 -2.25
C ALA A 89 -14.58 -0.23 -1.63
N THR A 90 -14.01 0.43 -0.62
CA THR A 90 -14.65 1.49 0.16
C THR A 90 -14.12 2.88 -0.17
N SER A 91 -13.07 2.99 -0.99
CA SER A 91 -12.33 4.23 -1.28
C SER A 91 -11.81 4.92 -0.01
N ARG A 92 -11.12 4.17 0.85
CA ARG A 92 -10.66 4.68 2.15
C ARG A 92 -9.21 4.41 2.42
N VAL A 93 -8.61 5.30 3.21
CA VAL A 93 -7.44 4.99 4.01
C VAL A 93 -7.94 4.75 5.43
N THR A 94 -7.60 3.60 6.01
CA THR A 94 -8.04 3.22 7.36
C THR A 94 -6.85 2.86 8.26
N ARG A 95 -7.06 2.93 9.57
CA ARG A 95 -6.08 2.53 10.58
C ARG A 95 -6.71 1.53 11.52
N ALA A 96 -6.03 0.40 11.74
CA ALA A 96 -6.43 -0.58 12.74
C ALA A 96 -6.24 -0.02 14.16
N GLU A 97 -7.26 -0.15 15.00
CA GLU A 97 -7.17 0.21 16.42
C GLU A 97 -7.01 -1.04 17.29
N PRO A 98 -6.43 -0.91 18.50
CA PRO A 98 -6.16 -2.05 19.38
C PRO A 98 -7.40 -2.88 19.78
N ASN A 99 -8.58 -2.26 19.75
CA ASN A 99 -9.85 -2.92 20.04
C ASN A 99 -10.42 -3.72 18.84
N GLY A 100 -9.68 -3.82 17.73
CA GLY A 100 -10.09 -4.50 16.50
C GLY A 100 -10.94 -3.65 15.55
N SER A 101 -11.33 -2.43 15.93
CA SER A 101 -12.03 -1.51 15.03
C SER A 101 -11.07 -0.86 14.02
N ALA A 102 -11.63 -0.17 13.03
CA ALA A 102 -10.86 0.62 12.07
C ALA A 102 -11.29 2.10 12.14
N THR A 103 -10.33 2.98 12.33
CA THR A 103 -10.53 4.43 12.18
C THR A 103 -10.36 4.80 10.72
N VAL A 104 -11.30 5.57 10.17
CA VAL A 104 -11.21 6.07 8.80
C VAL A 104 -10.41 7.37 8.80
N LEU A 105 -9.30 7.39 8.07
CA LEU A 105 -8.39 8.55 8.00
C LEU A 105 -8.70 9.46 6.79
N ALA A 106 -9.10 8.88 5.67
CA ALA A 106 -9.47 9.64 4.47
C ALA A 106 -10.50 8.87 3.63
N THR A 107 -11.43 9.60 3.03
CA THR A 107 -12.48 9.04 2.13
C THR A 107 -12.86 9.96 0.98
N HIS A 108 -12.78 11.28 1.19
CA HIS A 108 -13.18 12.29 0.23
C HIS A 108 -12.15 13.41 0.14
N HIS A 109 -12.02 13.99 -1.05
CA HIS A 109 -11.32 15.24 -1.28
C HIS A 109 -12.31 16.24 -1.90
N GLN A 110 -12.46 17.42 -1.28
CA GLN A 110 -13.41 18.45 -1.72
C GLN A 110 -14.84 17.93 -1.97
N GLY A 111 -15.32 17.06 -1.07
CA GLY A 111 -16.65 16.46 -1.16
C GLY A 111 -16.81 15.34 -2.19
N LYS A 112 -15.77 15.00 -2.96
CA LYS A 112 -15.75 13.91 -3.93
C LYS A 112 -15.05 12.68 -3.36
N GLN A 113 -15.58 11.49 -3.61
CA GLN A 113 -14.97 10.25 -3.12
C GLN A 113 -13.57 10.06 -3.74
N LEU A 114 -12.61 9.61 -2.93
CA LEU A 114 -11.32 9.13 -3.43
C LEU A 114 -11.53 8.02 -4.49
N ASN A 115 -10.55 7.85 -5.38
CA ASN A 115 -10.63 6.86 -6.44
C ASN A 115 -10.64 5.43 -5.89
N SER A 116 -9.48 5.01 -5.42
CA SER A 116 -9.20 3.73 -4.79
C SER A 116 -7.75 3.80 -4.33
N PRO A 117 -7.50 4.26 -3.08
CA PRO A 117 -6.15 4.36 -2.53
C PRO A 117 -5.38 3.06 -2.77
N ASN A 118 -4.13 3.15 -3.23
CA ASN A 118 -3.42 2.00 -3.79
C ASN A 118 -2.22 1.60 -2.94
N ASP A 119 -1.24 2.48 -2.79
CA ASP A 119 -0.08 2.26 -1.92
C ASP A 119 0.11 3.43 -0.96
N ILE A 120 0.83 3.18 0.14
CA ILE A 120 0.88 4.08 1.30
C ILE A 120 2.20 4.00 2.07
N VAL A 121 2.70 5.15 2.52
CA VAL A 121 3.90 5.26 3.35
C VAL A 121 3.71 6.32 4.43
N VAL A 122 4.26 6.08 5.62
CA VAL A 122 4.29 7.07 6.71
C VAL A 122 5.66 7.70 6.78
N ALA A 123 5.75 9.03 6.73
CA ALA A 123 6.98 9.79 6.93
C ALA A 123 7.42 9.82 8.40
N THR A 124 8.66 10.19 8.68
CA THR A 124 9.23 10.19 10.04
C THR A 124 8.49 11.11 10.99
N GLY A 125 8.00 12.25 10.49
CA GLY A 125 7.12 13.16 11.24
C GLY A 125 5.69 12.66 11.49
N GLY A 126 5.33 11.46 11.00
CA GLY A 126 4.02 10.84 11.21
C GLY A 126 2.96 11.16 10.14
N SER A 127 3.23 12.09 9.22
CA SER A 127 2.36 12.32 8.06
C SER A 127 2.28 11.07 7.17
N ILE A 128 1.10 10.83 6.62
CA ILE A 128 0.81 9.66 5.80
C ILE A 128 0.67 10.10 4.35
N TYR A 129 1.37 9.44 3.44
CA TYR A 129 1.36 9.72 2.02
C TYR A 129 0.80 8.52 1.28
N PHE A 130 -0.10 8.73 0.33
CA PHE A 130 -0.69 7.63 -0.44
C PHE A 130 -1.04 8.05 -1.86
N THR A 131 -1.13 7.06 -2.74
CA THR A 131 -1.54 7.22 -4.14
C THR A 131 -3.00 6.81 -4.34
N ASP A 132 -3.70 7.49 -5.23
CA ASP A 132 -5.13 7.30 -5.48
C ASP A 132 -5.45 7.09 -6.99
N PRO A 133 -4.98 5.98 -7.59
CA PRO A 133 -5.31 5.58 -8.96
C PRO A 133 -6.73 5.02 -9.06
N GLY A 134 -7.15 4.67 -10.27
CA GLY A 134 -8.49 4.12 -10.55
C GLY A 134 -8.61 2.58 -10.50
N TYR A 135 -7.57 1.84 -10.10
CA TYR A 135 -7.55 0.36 -10.21
C TYR A 135 -8.70 -0.32 -9.46
N GLY A 136 -9.01 0.13 -8.24
CA GLY A 136 -10.09 -0.42 -7.40
C GLY A 136 -11.51 -0.10 -7.90
N ARG A 137 -11.64 0.54 -9.07
CA ARG A 137 -12.90 0.70 -9.80
C ARG A 137 -13.09 -0.33 -10.91
N ARG A 138 -12.15 -1.27 -11.07
CA ARG A 138 -12.26 -2.41 -11.99
C ARG A 138 -12.64 -3.67 -11.22
N GLU A 139 -13.36 -4.56 -11.89
CA GLU A 139 -13.56 -5.93 -11.41
C GLU A 139 -12.19 -6.61 -11.21
N PHE A 140 -12.13 -7.67 -10.39
CA PHE A 140 -10.92 -8.28 -9.85
C PHE A 140 -10.26 -7.47 -8.71
N TYR A 141 -9.81 -6.24 -8.99
CA TYR A 141 -9.10 -5.41 -8.00
C TYR A 141 -10.00 -4.69 -7.01
N GLY A 142 -11.29 -4.53 -7.31
CA GLY A 142 -12.16 -3.63 -6.59
C GLY A 142 -13.64 -3.88 -6.81
N VAL A 143 -14.42 -2.79 -6.77
CA VAL A 143 -15.86 -2.80 -7.05
C VAL A 143 -16.11 -1.88 -8.26
N PRO A 144 -16.69 -2.39 -9.37
CA PRO A 144 -17.02 -1.56 -10.53
C PRO A 144 -17.91 -0.36 -10.17
N ARG A 145 -17.41 0.86 -10.40
CA ARG A 145 -18.15 2.13 -10.18
C ARG A 145 -17.47 3.31 -10.87
N SER A 146 -18.23 4.34 -11.25
CA SER A 146 -17.71 5.56 -11.88
C SER A 146 -16.79 6.35 -10.95
N GLN A 147 -15.82 7.07 -11.53
CA GLN A 147 -14.92 7.97 -10.81
C GLN A 147 -15.57 9.33 -10.51
N ASP A 148 -15.38 9.85 -9.29
CA ASP A 148 -15.91 11.17 -8.89
C ASP A 148 -14.91 12.31 -9.13
N LEU A 149 -13.65 12.08 -8.73
CA LEU A 149 -12.53 12.97 -8.99
C LEU A 149 -12.22 12.96 -10.50
N PRO A 150 -11.81 14.07 -11.11
CA PRO A 150 -11.47 14.09 -12.54
C PRO A 150 -10.01 13.68 -12.83
N PHE A 151 -9.26 13.24 -11.81
CA PHE A 151 -7.82 12.98 -11.87
C PHE A 151 -7.41 11.80 -10.98
N GLN A 152 -6.15 11.36 -11.09
CA GLN A 152 -5.51 10.42 -10.18
C GLN A 152 -4.46 11.15 -9.33
N GLY A 153 -4.65 11.12 -8.01
CA GLY A 153 -3.95 12.00 -7.09
C GLY A 153 -2.88 11.32 -6.24
N VAL A 154 -1.99 12.14 -5.70
CA VAL A 154 -1.12 11.78 -4.57
C VAL A 154 -1.45 12.72 -3.42
N TYR A 155 -1.65 12.15 -2.24
CA TYR A 155 -2.17 12.87 -1.10
C TYR A 155 -1.27 12.74 0.12
N ARG A 156 -1.37 13.73 1.01
CA ARG A 156 -0.82 13.70 2.37
C ARG A 156 -1.96 13.84 3.38
N ILE A 157 -1.96 13.01 4.41
CA ILE A 157 -2.70 13.23 5.66
C ILE A 157 -1.70 13.74 6.69
N ASP A 158 -2.03 14.84 7.36
CA ASP A 158 -1.20 15.38 8.44
C ASP A 158 -1.07 14.37 9.59
N GLY A 159 0.02 14.43 10.36
CA GLY A 159 0.37 13.37 11.33
C GLY A 159 -0.63 13.24 12.49
N ASP A 160 -1.41 14.28 12.76
CA ASP A 160 -2.54 14.28 13.70
C ASP A 160 -3.85 13.76 13.08
N GLY A 161 -3.85 13.48 11.78
CA GLY A 161 -5.02 13.06 11.01
C GLY A 161 -5.97 14.18 10.62
N ALA A 162 -5.67 15.44 10.95
CA ALA A 162 -6.64 16.54 10.88
C ALA A 162 -6.96 17.00 9.45
N ARG A 163 -6.02 16.82 8.51
CA ARG A 163 -6.14 17.38 7.16
C ARG A 163 -5.61 16.44 6.09
N LEU A 164 -6.42 16.28 5.03
CA LEU A 164 -6.03 15.68 3.76
C LEU A 164 -5.64 16.79 2.77
N THR A 165 -4.45 16.70 2.18
CA THR A 165 -3.92 17.64 1.19
C THR A 165 -3.57 16.90 -0.10
N LEU A 166 -4.06 17.40 -1.24
CA LEU A 166 -3.63 16.95 -2.57
C LEU A 166 -2.25 17.54 -2.86
N LEU A 167 -1.28 16.69 -3.20
CA LEU A 167 0.08 17.08 -3.54
C LEU A 167 0.29 17.21 -5.04
N ALA A 168 -0.34 16.33 -5.82
CA ALA A 168 -0.33 16.35 -7.28
C ALA A 168 -1.49 15.55 -7.87
N ASP A 169 -1.94 15.92 -9.07
CA ASP A 169 -3.12 15.39 -9.77
C ASP A 169 -2.88 15.10 -11.27
N ASP A 170 -1.64 15.15 -11.71
CA ASP A 170 -1.25 15.06 -13.12
C ASP A 170 -0.61 13.70 -13.48
N PHE A 171 -0.84 12.66 -12.69
CA PHE A 171 -0.42 11.28 -12.96
C PHE A 171 -1.40 10.56 -13.90
N GLY A 172 -0.94 9.51 -14.60
CA GLY A 172 -1.84 8.56 -15.28
C GLY A 172 -2.41 7.53 -14.29
N GLN A 173 -1.54 6.74 -13.66
CA GLN A 173 -1.90 5.81 -12.58
C GLN A 173 -0.80 5.80 -11.50
N PRO A 174 -0.84 6.71 -10.51
CA PRO A 174 0.13 6.72 -9.42
C PRO A 174 -0.03 5.42 -8.60
N ASN A 175 1.08 4.77 -8.27
CA ASN A 175 1.07 3.42 -7.70
C ASN A 175 2.01 3.38 -6.48
N GLY A 176 3.07 2.57 -6.48
CA GLY A 176 4.03 2.53 -5.37
C GLY A 176 4.73 3.87 -5.11
N LEU A 177 5.04 4.13 -3.84
CA LEU A 177 5.75 5.33 -3.40
C LEU A 177 6.70 5.06 -2.23
N CYS A 178 7.84 5.76 -2.19
CA CYS A 178 8.77 5.70 -1.08
C CYS A 178 9.58 6.99 -0.94
N PHE A 179 10.05 7.28 0.28
CA PHE A 179 10.95 8.39 0.53
C PHE A 179 12.41 8.00 0.27
N SER A 180 13.24 8.99 -0.07
CA SER A 180 14.69 8.88 0.16
C SER A 180 14.97 8.68 1.66
N LEU A 181 16.15 8.17 1.99
CA LEU A 181 16.54 7.91 3.39
C LEU A 181 16.50 9.17 4.27
N ASP A 182 16.77 10.33 3.70
CA ASP A 182 16.72 11.64 4.37
C ASP A 182 15.36 12.34 4.24
N GLU A 183 14.37 11.67 3.63
CA GLU A 183 13.03 12.19 3.31
C GLU A 183 12.99 13.50 2.49
N SER A 184 14.11 13.88 1.85
CA SER A 184 14.19 15.07 0.99
C SER A 184 13.49 14.88 -0.37
N ARG A 185 13.19 13.63 -0.74
CA ARG A 185 12.57 13.23 -2.02
C ARG A 185 11.50 12.19 -1.78
N LEU A 186 10.39 12.28 -2.53
CA LEU A 186 9.32 11.28 -2.55
C LEU A 186 9.24 10.69 -3.96
N PHE A 187 9.67 9.44 -4.12
CA PHE A 187 9.60 8.70 -5.37
C PHE A 187 8.20 8.11 -5.53
N ILE A 188 7.56 8.32 -6.67
CA ILE A 188 6.22 7.83 -6.99
C ILE A 188 6.24 7.19 -8.37
N ASN A 189 5.85 5.92 -8.46
CA ASN A 189 5.68 5.21 -9.71
C ASN A 189 4.39 5.67 -10.44
N ASP A 190 4.47 5.92 -11.74
CA ASP A 190 3.32 6.10 -12.62
C ASP A 190 3.24 4.93 -13.59
N THR A 191 2.40 3.95 -13.25
CA THR A 191 2.33 2.68 -14.00
C THR A 191 1.91 2.89 -15.45
N GLU A 192 1.01 3.83 -15.72
CA GLU A 192 0.53 4.08 -17.08
C GLU A 192 1.60 4.74 -17.96
N ARG A 193 2.42 5.62 -17.37
CA ARG A 193 3.47 6.33 -18.11
C ARG A 193 4.82 5.61 -18.12
N GLY A 194 5.01 4.63 -17.24
CA GLY A 194 6.24 3.82 -17.19
C GLY A 194 7.45 4.59 -16.65
N HIS A 195 7.24 5.52 -15.71
CA HIS A 195 8.32 6.29 -15.08
C HIS A 195 8.20 6.35 -13.56
N ILE A 196 9.26 6.83 -12.91
CA ILE A 196 9.24 7.24 -11.50
C ILE A 196 9.38 8.76 -11.46
N ARG A 197 8.45 9.43 -10.81
CA ARG A 197 8.50 10.87 -10.53
C ARG A 197 9.07 11.11 -9.13
N VAL A 198 9.75 12.23 -8.94
CA VAL A 198 10.40 12.64 -7.69
C VAL A 198 9.96 14.04 -7.31
#